data_AF-A0A2N3HQ61-F1
#
_entry.id   AF-A0A2N3HQ61-F1
#
_cell.length_a   1.000
_cell.length_b   1.000
_cell.length_c   1.000
_cell.angle_alpha   90.00
_cell.angle_beta   90.00
_cell.angle_gamma   90.00
#
_symmetry.space_group_name_H-M   'P 1'
#
loop_
_entity.id
_entity.type
_entity.pdbx_description
1 polymer ?
#
loop_
_entity_poly.entity_id
_entity_poly.type
_entity_poly.pdbx_seq_one_letter_code
_entity_poly.pdbx_strand_id
1 'polypeptide(L)'
;MKTFKDLTIKSSIEKLISLVEKLQISDSSDFKFVSDKSEDYAKMIGKKTNEVLTFESPVIKGAIAFVWMVVGEESDLRITNITPNKSGQLSIEQYNSILDSFYDKVIKPNIDENYHVILSTDTKTIVDYAGQEVAEKLQVWIKSANKSTLNTHPLDFERWASFLITAHKNESELTTSQLEKFLVDEIGISEERLVSKIVIDYEYGRELLNEYDKHR
;
A
#
# COMPACT_ATOMS: atom_id res chain seq x y z
N MET A 1 -11.40 -3.92 1.52
CA MET A 1 -11.06 -3.11 0.33
C MET A 1 -9.88 -3.72 -0.43
N LYS A 2 -9.83 -3.61 -1.77
CA LYS A 2 -8.63 -4.02 -2.54
C LYS A 2 -7.48 -3.04 -2.29
N THR A 3 -6.25 -3.51 -2.10
CA THR A 3 -5.04 -2.67 -1.97
C THR A 3 -3.96 -3.14 -2.93
N PHE A 4 -2.98 -2.27 -3.20
CA PHE A 4 -1.73 -2.70 -3.81
C PHE A 4 -1.03 -3.70 -2.89
N LYS A 5 -0.51 -4.76 -3.49
CA LYS A 5 0.33 -5.75 -2.82
C LYS A 5 1.78 -5.27 -2.79
N ASP A 6 2.52 -5.76 -1.79
CA ASP A 6 3.93 -5.48 -1.57
C ASP A 6 4.69 -6.80 -1.53
N LEU A 7 5.93 -6.79 -2.01
CA LEU A 7 6.83 -7.93 -1.93
C LEU A 7 8.16 -7.47 -1.31
N THR A 8 8.53 -8.14 -0.22
CA THR A 8 9.81 -7.98 0.46
C THR A 8 10.45 -9.34 0.67
N ILE A 9 11.74 -9.44 0.37
CA ILE A 9 12.55 -10.64 0.56
C ILE A 9 13.63 -10.28 1.57
N LYS A 10 13.72 -11.01 2.68
CA LYS A 10 14.74 -10.79 3.72
C LYS A 10 15.76 -11.92 3.71
N SER A 11 17.04 -11.58 3.78
CA SER A 11 18.17 -12.51 3.95
C SER A 11 19.42 -11.70 4.34
N SER A 12 20.61 -12.30 4.39
CA SER A 12 21.84 -11.51 4.55
C SER A 12 22.11 -10.67 3.31
N ILE A 13 22.79 -9.52 3.46
CA ILE A 13 23.10 -8.63 2.35
C ILE A 13 23.86 -9.38 1.25
N GLU A 14 24.82 -10.24 1.61
CA GLU A 14 25.59 -11.02 0.64
C GLU A 14 24.69 -11.93 -0.20
N LYS A 15 23.73 -12.61 0.43
CA LYS A 15 22.76 -13.47 -0.27
C LYS A 15 21.82 -12.66 -1.16
N LEU A 16 21.39 -11.49 -0.70
CA LEU A 16 20.55 -10.61 -1.52
C LEU A 16 21.29 -10.09 -2.76
N ILE A 17 22.56 -9.71 -2.63
CA ILE A 17 23.38 -9.32 -3.78
C ILE A 17 23.56 -10.50 -4.75
N SER A 18 23.85 -11.71 -4.24
CA SER A 18 23.93 -12.90 -5.09
C SER A 18 22.59 -13.24 -5.78
N LEU A 19 21.46 -13.02 -5.10
CA LEU A 19 20.13 -13.16 -5.70
C LEU A 19 19.94 -12.13 -6.81
N VAL A 20 20.31 -10.86 -6.60
CA VAL A 20 20.22 -9.82 -7.62
C VAL A 20 20.98 -10.22 -8.88
N GLU A 21 22.24 -10.64 -8.74
CA GLU A 21 23.08 -11.09 -9.86
C GLU A 21 22.46 -12.30 -10.57
N LYS A 22 21.92 -13.26 -9.82
CA LYS A 22 21.23 -14.43 -10.38
C LYS A 22 19.98 -14.03 -11.18
N LEU A 23 19.19 -13.09 -10.68
CA LEU A 23 17.97 -12.62 -11.34
C LEU A 23 18.27 -11.87 -12.65
N GLN A 24 19.40 -11.17 -12.74
CA GLN A 24 19.81 -10.45 -13.97
C GLN A 24 20.10 -11.39 -15.15
N ILE A 25 20.56 -12.62 -14.87
CA ILE A 25 21.01 -13.60 -15.87
C ILE A 25 19.93 -14.68 -16.12
N SER A 26 18.84 -14.66 -15.36
CA SER A 26 17.77 -15.66 -15.47
C SER A 26 16.95 -15.45 -16.75
N ASP A 27 17.28 -16.21 -17.80
CA ASP A 27 16.59 -16.22 -19.12
C ASP A 27 15.22 -16.91 -19.10
N SER A 28 14.77 -17.43 -17.95
CA SER A 28 13.64 -18.36 -17.87
C SER A 28 12.26 -17.71 -17.75
N SER A 29 12.13 -16.39 -17.91
CA SER A 29 10.86 -15.70 -17.72
C SER A 29 10.54 -14.73 -18.85
N ASP A 30 9.25 -14.51 -19.11
CA ASP A 30 8.79 -13.46 -20.04
C ASP A 30 9.10 -12.04 -19.52
N PHE A 31 9.59 -11.91 -18.28
CA PHE A 31 10.05 -10.64 -17.72
C PHE A 31 11.49 -10.38 -18.16
N LYS A 32 11.72 -9.19 -18.73
CA LYS A 32 13.01 -8.82 -19.30
C LYS A 32 13.75 -7.88 -18.35
N PHE A 33 14.94 -8.25 -17.93
CA PHE A 33 15.81 -7.34 -17.19
C PHE A 33 16.18 -6.13 -18.07
N VAL A 34 16.09 -4.92 -17.52
CA VAL A 34 16.37 -3.65 -18.21
C VAL A 34 17.55 -2.97 -17.53
N SER A 35 18.77 -3.26 -18.03
CA SER A 35 20.03 -2.78 -17.44
C SER A 35 20.09 -1.26 -17.32
N ASP A 36 19.80 -0.55 -18.42
CA ASP A 36 19.97 0.89 -18.50
C ASP A 36 19.08 1.62 -17.48
N LYS A 37 17.83 1.14 -17.30
CA LYS A 37 16.92 1.67 -16.28
C LYS A 37 17.37 1.37 -14.86
N SER A 38 17.91 0.18 -14.63
CA SER A 38 18.44 -0.20 -13.31
C SER A 38 19.62 0.69 -12.93
N GLU A 39 20.53 0.95 -13.87
CA GLU A 39 21.68 1.84 -13.66
C GLU A 39 21.27 3.30 -13.42
N ASP A 40 20.35 3.82 -14.24
CA ASP A 40 19.86 5.19 -14.09
C ASP A 40 19.15 5.39 -12.74
N TYR A 41 18.33 4.42 -12.33
CA TYR A 41 17.64 4.48 -11.04
C TYR A 41 18.62 4.34 -9.87
N ALA A 42 19.62 3.45 -9.96
CA ALA A 42 20.68 3.32 -8.97
C ALA A 42 21.43 4.64 -8.76
N LYS A 43 21.83 5.32 -9.85
CA LYS A 43 22.46 6.65 -9.79
C LYS A 43 21.54 7.68 -9.12
N MET A 44 20.26 7.68 -9.48
CA MET A 44 19.28 8.64 -8.94
C MET A 44 19.09 8.51 -7.42
N ILE A 45 19.13 7.28 -6.88
CA ILE A 45 18.93 7.02 -5.45
C ILE A 45 20.23 6.82 -4.67
N GLY A 46 21.40 7.02 -5.30
CA GLY A 46 22.71 6.88 -4.67
C GLY A 46 23.10 5.44 -4.28
N LYS A 47 22.58 4.44 -5.00
CA LYS A 47 22.83 3.01 -4.80
C LYS A 47 23.79 2.45 -5.85
N LYS A 48 24.36 1.27 -5.60
CA LYS A 48 25.14 0.53 -6.59
C LYS A 48 24.23 -0.16 -7.59
N THR A 49 24.71 -0.40 -8.81
CA THR A 49 23.95 -1.10 -9.86
C THR A 49 23.53 -2.52 -9.45
N ASN A 50 24.34 -3.20 -8.63
CA ASN A 50 24.01 -4.53 -8.10
C ASN A 50 23.08 -4.50 -6.86
N GLU A 51 22.52 -3.33 -6.53
CA GLU A 51 21.53 -3.16 -5.47
C GLU A 51 20.16 -2.77 -6.04
N VAL A 52 20.03 -2.64 -7.35
CA VAL A 52 18.83 -2.17 -8.04
C VAL A 52 18.52 -3.05 -9.23
N LEU A 53 17.26 -3.42 -9.38
CA LEU A 53 16.77 -4.18 -10.52
C LEU A 53 15.57 -3.49 -11.13
N THR A 54 15.47 -3.56 -12.45
CA THR A 54 14.27 -3.21 -13.20
C THR A 54 13.96 -4.30 -14.19
N PHE A 55 12.73 -4.81 -14.16
CA PHE A 55 12.22 -5.76 -15.13
C PHE A 55 11.04 -5.17 -15.90
N GLU A 56 11.02 -5.33 -17.21
CA GLU A 56 9.81 -5.11 -18.01
C GLU A 56 8.95 -6.37 -18.00
N SER A 57 7.67 -6.22 -17.69
CA SER A 57 6.71 -7.33 -17.67
C SER A 57 6.29 -7.75 -19.09
N PRO A 58 5.80 -8.98 -19.29
CA PRO A 58 4.95 -9.27 -20.44
C PRO A 58 3.64 -8.48 -20.35
N VAL A 59 2.80 -8.59 -21.38
CA VAL A 59 1.44 -8.07 -21.33
C VAL A 59 0.63 -8.87 -20.31
N ILE A 60 0.24 -8.22 -19.21
CA ILE A 60 -0.59 -8.80 -18.15
C ILE A 60 -1.82 -7.91 -17.99
N LYS A 61 -3.01 -8.50 -18.18
CA LYS A 61 -4.30 -7.76 -18.15
C LYS A 61 -4.27 -6.47 -18.99
N GLY A 62 -3.69 -6.57 -20.18
CA GLY A 62 -3.60 -5.46 -21.15
C GLY A 62 -2.55 -4.39 -20.84
N ALA A 63 -1.73 -4.56 -19.78
CA ALA A 63 -0.69 -3.61 -19.40
C ALA A 63 0.71 -4.24 -19.50
N ILE A 64 1.69 -3.40 -19.82
CA ILE A 64 3.12 -3.69 -19.67
C ILE A 64 3.66 -2.68 -18.65
N ALA A 65 4.51 -3.14 -17.73
CA ALA A 65 5.05 -2.31 -16.66
C ALA A 65 6.52 -2.60 -16.38
N PHE A 66 7.18 -1.62 -15.76
CA PHE A 66 8.48 -1.79 -15.12
C PHE A 66 8.29 -2.13 -13.64
N VAL A 67 8.87 -3.24 -13.20
CA VAL A 67 8.93 -3.67 -11.80
C VAL A 67 10.28 -3.24 -11.24
N TRP A 68 10.27 -2.37 -10.24
CA TRP A 68 11.47 -1.77 -9.66
C TRP A 68 11.77 -2.44 -8.32
N MET A 69 13.00 -2.95 -8.15
CA MET A 69 13.45 -3.54 -6.89
C MET A 69 14.71 -2.87 -6.38
N VAL A 70 14.83 -2.77 -5.05
CA VAL A 70 15.99 -2.19 -4.38
C VAL A 70 16.39 -3.03 -3.18
N VAL A 71 17.69 -3.26 -3.03
CA VAL A 71 18.30 -3.76 -1.79
C VAL A 71 18.37 -2.60 -0.78
N GLY A 72 17.52 -2.68 0.23
CA GLY A 72 17.49 -1.72 1.33
C GLY A 72 18.56 -2.01 2.38
N GLU A 73 18.69 -1.07 3.32
CA GLU A 73 19.72 -1.11 4.37
C GLU A 73 19.40 -2.12 5.48
N GLU A 74 18.13 -2.51 5.61
CA GLU A 74 17.65 -3.45 6.62
C GLU A 74 17.80 -4.93 6.20
N SER A 75 18.75 -5.21 5.29
CA SER A 75 18.95 -6.55 4.71
C SER A 75 17.67 -7.08 4.06
N ASP A 76 17.03 -6.23 3.26
CA ASP A 76 15.81 -6.54 2.53
C ASP A 76 15.95 -6.22 1.03
N LEU A 77 15.32 -7.00 0.17
CA LEU A 77 15.11 -6.70 -1.24
C LEU A 77 13.62 -6.52 -1.46
N ARG A 78 13.21 -5.31 -1.83
CA ARG A 78 11.79 -4.94 -1.92
C ARG A 78 11.41 -4.47 -3.31
N ILE A 79 10.18 -4.72 -3.73
CA ILE A 79 9.60 -4.01 -4.87
C ILE A 79 9.20 -2.60 -4.39
N THR A 80 9.86 -1.58 -4.91
CA THR A 80 9.61 -0.19 -4.53
C THR A 80 8.46 0.41 -5.33
N ASN A 81 8.26 -0.04 -6.57
CA ASN A 81 7.15 0.38 -7.40
C ASN A 81 6.91 -0.57 -8.58
N ILE A 82 5.71 -0.49 -9.18
CA ILE A 82 5.40 -1.05 -10.49
C ILE A 82 4.75 0.06 -11.31
N THR A 83 5.44 0.51 -12.36
CA THR A 83 5.02 1.67 -13.17
C THR A 83 4.70 1.26 -14.60
N PRO A 84 3.65 1.78 -15.24
CA PRO A 84 3.34 1.42 -16.62
C PRO A 84 4.47 1.83 -17.57
N ASN A 85 4.69 1.06 -18.64
CA ASN A 85 5.73 1.36 -19.63
C ASN A 85 5.37 2.50 -20.58
N LYS A 86 4.10 2.92 -20.57
CA LYS A 86 3.55 4.07 -21.28
C LYS A 86 2.91 5.02 -20.28
N SER A 87 2.68 6.27 -20.69
CA SER A 87 1.96 7.25 -19.87
C SER A 87 0.60 6.73 -19.43
N GLY A 88 0.27 6.89 -18.14
CA GLY A 88 -0.98 6.42 -17.54
C GLY A 88 -0.76 5.93 -16.11
N GLN A 89 -1.77 5.23 -15.58
CA GLN A 89 -1.73 4.58 -14.27
C GLN A 89 -2.20 3.13 -14.40
N LEU A 90 -1.62 2.24 -13.60
CA LEU A 90 -2.11 0.86 -13.47
C LEU A 90 -3.29 0.85 -12.50
N SER A 91 -4.34 0.11 -12.84
CA SER A 91 -5.35 -0.27 -11.85
C SER A 91 -4.73 -1.18 -10.78
N ILE A 92 -5.32 -1.23 -9.58
CA ILE A 92 -4.90 -2.16 -8.50
C ILE A 92 -4.85 -3.60 -9.01
N GLU A 93 -5.83 -3.99 -9.82
CA GLU A 93 -5.88 -5.34 -10.37
C GLU A 93 -4.72 -5.63 -11.34
N GLN A 94 -4.38 -4.68 -12.22
CA GLN A 94 -3.23 -4.82 -13.11
C GLN A 94 -1.92 -4.88 -12.31
N TYR A 95 -1.73 -3.96 -11.36
CA TYR A 95 -0.56 -3.93 -10.49
C TYR A 95 -0.37 -5.27 -9.76
N ASN A 96 -1.40 -5.73 -9.05
CA ASN A 96 -1.32 -6.96 -8.26
C ASN A 96 -1.11 -8.19 -9.14
N SER A 97 -1.73 -8.24 -10.33
CA SER A 97 -1.53 -9.36 -11.27
C SER A 97 -0.11 -9.39 -11.84
N ILE A 98 0.52 -8.22 -12.05
CA ILE A 98 1.91 -8.12 -12.47
C ILE A 98 2.83 -8.57 -11.34
N LEU A 99 2.58 -8.13 -10.10
CA LEU A 99 3.35 -8.55 -8.94
C LEU A 99 3.29 -10.07 -8.71
N ASP A 100 2.09 -10.65 -8.78
CA ASP A 100 1.91 -12.09 -8.57
C ASP A 100 2.62 -12.92 -9.65
N SER A 101 2.47 -12.52 -10.92
CA SER A 101 3.18 -13.15 -12.03
C SER A 101 4.70 -13.01 -11.90
N PHE A 102 5.19 -11.84 -11.47
CA PHE A 102 6.61 -11.61 -11.25
C PHE A 102 7.15 -12.47 -10.10
N TYR A 103 6.41 -12.56 -8.99
CA TYR A 103 6.78 -13.44 -7.89
C TYR A 103 6.87 -14.90 -8.34
N ASP A 104 5.83 -15.43 -9.00
CA ASP A 104 5.77 -16.83 -9.38
C ASP A 104 6.79 -17.21 -10.48
N LYS A 105 7.02 -16.33 -11.46
CA LYS A 105 7.89 -16.62 -12.61
C LYS A 105 9.35 -16.23 -12.43
N VAL A 106 9.64 -15.20 -11.62
CA VAL A 106 10.99 -14.63 -11.50
C VAL A 106 11.57 -14.90 -10.12
N ILE A 107 10.85 -14.58 -9.06
CA ILE A 107 11.40 -14.66 -7.69
C ILE A 107 11.41 -16.10 -7.18
N LYS A 108 10.24 -16.75 -7.17
CA LYS A 108 10.03 -18.07 -6.57
C LYS A 108 10.98 -19.16 -7.10
N PRO A 109 11.33 -19.23 -8.40
CA PRO A 109 12.30 -20.23 -8.90
C PRO A 109 13.74 -19.97 -8.45
N ASN A 110 14.04 -18.74 -8.01
CA ASN A 110 15.40 -18.30 -7.72
C ASN A 110 15.74 -18.24 -6.23
N ILE A 111 14.77 -18.45 -5.34
CA ILE A 111 14.90 -18.46 -3.89
C ILE A 111 14.78 -19.86 -3.31
N ASP A 112 15.34 -20.05 -2.12
CA ASP A 112 15.29 -21.28 -1.31
C ASP A 112 14.93 -20.97 0.15
N GLU A 113 15.04 -21.94 1.06
CA GLU A 113 14.74 -21.79 2.48
C GLU A 113 15.57 -20.72 3.23
N ASN A 114 16.64 -20.20 2.63
CA ASN A 114 17.46 -19.14 3.21
C ASN A 114 16.87 -17.73 3.04
N TYR A 115 15.74 -17.61 2.33
CA TYR A 115 15.07 -16.34 2.07
C TYR A 115 13.71 -16.32 2.76
N HIS A 116 13.45 -15.27 3.52
CA HIS A 116 12.14 -15.03 4.10
C HIS A 116 11.35 -14.09 3.19
N VAL A 117 10.33 -14.64 2.51
CA VAL A 117 9.47 -13.86 1.62
C VAL A 117 8.23 -13.37 2.36
N ILE A 118 7.97 -12.08 2.24
CA ILE A 118 6.77 -11.40 2.72
C ILE A 118 6.05 -10.85 1.50
N LEU A 119 4.95 -11.50 1.11
CA LEU A 119 4.03 -11.03 0.07
C LEU A 119 2.72 -10.62 0.74
N SER A 120 2.36 -9.34 0.68
CA SER A 120 1.14 -8.86 1.32
C SER A 120 -0.12 -9.33 0.58
N THR A 121 -1.27 -9.33 1.27
CA THR A 121 -2.57 -9.68 0.67
C THR A 121 -3.09 -8.53 -0.19
N ASP A 122 -3.91 -8.85 -1.20
CA ASP A 122 -4.58 -7.84 -2.02
C ASP A 122 -5.83 -7.24 -1.35
N THR A 123 -6.18 -7.73 -0.16
CA THR A 123 -7.29 -7.22 0.64
C THR A 123 -6.80 -6.77 2.00
N LYS A 124 -7.14 -5.52 2.36
CA LYS A 124 -7.09 -4.99 3.72
C LYS A 124 -8.48 -4.55 4.15
N THR A 125 -8.79 -4.79 5.41
CA THR A 125 -9.99 -4.36 6.11
C THR A 125 -9.75 -3.00 6.77
N ILE A 126 -10.82 -2.36 7.24
CA ILE A 126 -10.67 -1.13 8.04
C ILE A 126 -9.91 -1.35 9.35
N VAL A 127 -9.97 -2.57 9.91
CA VAL A 127 -9.24 -2.96 11.13
C VAL A 127 -7.73 -2.94 10.88
N ASP A 128 -7.28 -3.36 9.68
CA ASP A 128 -5.86 -3.38 9.33
C ASP A 128 -5.23 -1.98 9.26
N TYR A 129 -6.05 -0.93 9.12
CA TYR A 129 -5.59 0.46 9.07
C TYR A 129 -5.86 1.21 10.39
N ALA A 130 -7.04 1.02 10.96
CA ALA A 130 -7.50 1.79 12.10
C ALA A 130 -7.09 1.15 13.44
N GLY A 131 -6.82 -0.15 13.45
CA GLY A 131 -6.82 -0.97 14.66
C GLY A 131 -8.25 -1.33 15.10
N GLN A 132 -8.35 -2.40 15.91
CA GLN A 132 -9.62 -3.01 16.30
C GLN A 132 -10.58 -2.01 16.95
N GLU A 133 -10.14 -1.30 17.98
CA GLU A 133 -10.99 -0.41 18.77
C GLU A 133 -11.52 0.77 17.93
N VAL A 134 -10.66 1.36 17.10
CA VAL A 134 -11.02 2.51 16.26
C VAL A 134 -12.03 2.08 15.19
N ALA A 135 -11.80 0.92 14.56
CA ALA A 135 -12.73 0.34 13.58
C ALA A 135 -14.10 0.06 14.20
N GLU A 136 -14.16 -0.46 15.43
CA GLU A 136 -15.42 -0.68 16.14
C GLU A 136 -16.18 0.63 16.41
N LYS A 137 -15.49 1.68 16.87
CA LYS A 137 -16.12 3.00 17.08
C LYS A 137 -16.67 3.59 15.79
N LEU A 138 -15.91 3.50 14.70
CA LEU A 138 -16.34 3.93 13.37
C LEU A 138 -17.59 3.16 12.92
N GLN A 139 -17.60 1.84 13.07
CA GLN A 139 -18.74 0.99 12.74
C GLN A 139 -20.00 1.32 13.55
N VAL A 140 -19.84 1.57 14.85
CA VAL A 140 -20.95 1.99 15.73
C VAL A 140 -21.54 3.32 15.27
N TRP A 141 -20.68 4.29 14.95
CA TRP A 141 -21.13 5.58 14.41
C TRP A 141 -21.87 5.40 13.08
N ILE A 142 -21.30 4.68 12.11
CA ILE A 142 -21.91 4.45 10.78
C ILE A 142 -23.31 3.81 10.89
N LYS A 143 -23.47 2.81 11.77
CA LYS A 143 -24.74 2.10 11.95
C LYS A 143 -25.80 2.91 12.67
N SER A 144 -25.40 3.87 13.50
CA SER A 144 -26.30 4.61 14.39
C SER A 144 -26.60 6.02 13.89
N ALA A 145 -25.70 6.60 13.08
CA ALA A 145 -25.80 7.98 12.63
C ALA A 145 -26.95 8.15 11.65
N ASN A 146 -27.75 9.19 11.87
CA ASN A 146 -28.72 9.57 10.87
C ASN A 146 -27.98 10.24 9.70
N LYS A 147 -27.94 9.57 8.54
CA LYS A 147 -27.22 10.02 7.35
C LYS A 147 -27.62 11.41 6.85
N SER A 148 -28.83 11.89 7.18
CA SER A 148 -29.30 13.23 6.81
C SER A 148 -28.75 14.35 7.70
N THR A 149 -28.40 14.05 8.96
CA THR A 149 -27.88 15.03 9.92
C THR A 149 -26.40 14.84 10.23
N LEU A 150 -25.84 13.64 9.97
CA LEU A 150 -24.45 13.29 10.30
C LEU A 150 -24.11 13.71 11.74
N ASN A 151 -22.95 14.35 11.93
CA ASN A 151 -22.38 14.77 13.20
C ASN A 151 -23.05 16.00 13.82
N THR A 152 -24.19 16.47 13.28
CA THR A 152 -24.87 17.67 13.82
C THR A 152 -25.87 17.34 14.93
N HIS A 153 -26.34 16.09 15.01
CA HIS A 153 -27.18 15.66 16.12
C HIS A 153 -26.29 15.31 17.34
N PRO A 154 -26.61 15.72 18.58
CA PRO A 154 -25.73 15.54 19.74
C PRO A 154 -25.22 14.11 19.94
N LEU A 155 -26.10 13.11 19.83
CA LEU A 155 -25.71 11.69 19.96
C LEU A 155 -24.81 11.19 18.83
N ASP A 156 -24.96 11.75 17.63
CA ASP A 156 -24.12 11.38 16.48
C ASP A 156 -22.76 12.07 16.59
N PHE A 157 -22.73 13.31 17.08
CA PHE A 157 -21.51 14.01 17.44
C PHE A 157 -20.73 13.27 18.53
N GLU A 158 -21.37 12.82 19.61
CA GLU A 158 -20.68 12.09 20.69
C GLU A 158 -19.99 10.81 20.19
N ARG A 159 -20.68 10.03 19.34
CA ARG A 159 -20.10 8.82 18.73
C ARG A 159 -18.97 9.15 17.77
N TRP A 160 -19.13 10.22 16.97
CA TRP A 160 -18.10 10.70 16.07
C TRP A 160 -16.85 11.17 16.81
N ALA A 161 -17.03 12.02 17.83
CA ALA A 161 -15.96 12.51 18.69
C ALA A 161 -15.26 11.35 19.41
N SER A 162 -16.01 10.35 19.89
CA SER A 162 -15.41 9.14 20.47
C SER A 162 -14.54 8.39 19.45
N PHE A 163 -14.99 8.24 18.20
CA PHE A 163 -14.18 7.65 17.14
C PHE A 163 -12.90 8.45 16.89
N LEU A 164 -12.99 9.78 16.74
CA LEU A 164 -11.83 10.65 16.50
C LEU A 164 -10.82 10.61 17.64
N ILE A 165 -11.30 10.71 18.89
CA ILE A 165 -10.45 10.67 20.09
C ILE A 165 -9.74 9.34 20.21
N THR A 166 -10.44 8.21 20.00
CA THR A 166 -9.83 6.88 20.04
C THR A 166 -8.81 6.73 18.90
N ALA A 167 -9.15 7.16 17.69
CA ALA A 167 -8.22 7.13 16.55
C ALA A 167 -6.93 7.92 16.86
N HIS A 168 -7.08 9.09 17.46
CA HIS A 168 -5.97 9.97 17.83
C HIS A 168 -5.08 9.35 18.91
N LYS A 169 -5.68 8.93 20.03
CA LYS A 169 -4.97 8.31 21.15
C LYS A 169 -4.22 7.04 20.77
N ASN A 170 -4.77 6.25 19.85
CA ASN A 170 -4.19 4.99 19.41
C ASN A 170 -3.23 5.17 18.22
N GLU A 171 -2.91 6.41 17.83
CA GLU A 171 -2.03 6.73 16.69
C GLU A 171 -2.42 5.98 15.40
N SER A 172 -3.74 5.82 15.20
CA SER A 172 -4.30 5.05 14.09
C SER A 172 -3.72 5.47 12.73
N GLU A 173 -3.30 4.49 11.92
CA GLU A 173 -2.78 4.69 10.56
C GLU A 173 -3.88 5.00 9.52
N LEU A 174 -5.16 4.97 9.94
CA LEU A 174 -6.30 5.27 9.08
C LEU A 174 -6.18 6.67 8.44
N THR A 175 -5.95 6.70 7.13
CA THR A 175 -5.91 7.92 6.33
C THR A 175 -7.28 8.30 5.77
N THR A 176 -7.42 9.55 5.31
CA THR A 176 -8.61 10.05 4.61
C THR A 176 -8.96 9.20 3.40
N SER A 177 -7.98 8.83 2.57
CA SER A 177 -8.19 7.98 1.39
C SER A 177 -8.65 6.56 1.75
N GLN A 178 -8.14 5.99 2.84
CA GLN A 178 -8.59 4.66 3.32
C GLN A 178 -10.01 4.73 3.89
N LEU A 179 -10.34 5.79 4.63
CA LEU A 179 -11.68 6.03 5.14
C LEU A 179 -12.69 6.22 4.01
N GLU A 180 -12.37 7.06 3.02
CA GLU A 180 -13.19 7.27 1.82
C GLU A 180 -13.50 5.94 1.12
N LYS A 181 -12.43 5.17 0.84
CA LYS A 181 -12.55 3.87 0.19
C LYS A 181 -13.42 2.91 0.98
N PHE A 182 -13.29 2.88 2.30
CA PHE A 182 -14.09 2.03 3.16
C PHE A 182 -15.58 2.42 3.12
N LEU A 183 -15.89 3.72 3.16
CA LEU A 183 -17.26 4.23 3.07
C LEU A 183 -17.92 3.88 1.73
N VAL A 184 -17.17 3.92 0.64
CA VAL A 184 -17.68 3.59 -0.70
C VAL A 184 -17.75 2.08 -0.92
N ASP A 185 -16.64 1.36 -0.76
CA ASP A 185 -16.51 -0.04 -1.16
C ASP A 185 -17.20 -1.01 -0.19
N GLU A 186 -17.10 -0.77 1.13
CA GLU A 186 -17.58 -1.72 2.14
C GLU A 186 -18.94 -1.30 2.73
N ILE A 187 -19.16 0.00 2.95
CA ILE A 187 -20.43 0.50 3.47
C ILE A 187 -21.44 0.78 2.35
N GLY A 188 -20.98 1.00 1.12
CA GLY A 188 -21.85 1.24 -0.04
C GLY A 188 -22.48 2.62 -0.06
N ILE A 189 -21.82 3.65 0.51
CA ILE A 189 -22.31 5.03 0.42
C ILE A 189 -22.05 5.55 -0.99
N SER A 190 -23.13 5.70 -1.77
CA SER A 190 -23.06 6.20 -3.15
C SER A 190 -23.12 7.72 -3.28
N GLU A 191 -23.50 8.44 -2.21
CA GLU A 191 -23.60 9.89 -2.21
C GLU A 191 -22.23 10.53 -1.99
N GLU A 192 -21.58 10.97 -3.08
CA GLU A 192 -20.23 11.55 -3.06
C GLU A 192 -20.09 12.71 -2.06
N ARG A 193 -21.04 13.65 -2.04
CA ARG A 193 -21.03 14.79 -1.11
C ARG A 193 -21.03 14.35 0.36
N LEU A 194 -21.74 13.26 0.66
CA LEU A 194 -21.80 12.70 2.00
C LEU A 194 -20.44 12.13 2.39
N VAL A 195 -19.84 11.32 1.50
CA VAL A 195 -18.51 10.74 1.70
C VAL A 195 -17.46 11.84 1.90
N SER A 196 -17.39 12.82 0.99
CA SER A 196 -16.42 13.92 1.08
C SER A 196 -16.57 14.70 2.38
N LYS A 197 -17.80 14.98 2.83
CA LYS A 197 -18.04 15.67 4.09
C LYS A 197 -17.50 14.88 5.29
N ILE A 198 -17.75 13.57 5.34
CA ILE A 198 -17.26 12.71 6.44
C ILE A 198 -15.73 12.68 6.46
N VAL A 199 -15.10 12.59 5.29
CA VAL A 199 -13.64 12.56 5.15
C VAL A 199 -13.01 13.88 5.58
N ILE A 200 -13.59 15.03 5.19
CA ILE A 200 -13.14 16.36 5.62
C ILE A 200 -13.32 16.54 7.13
N ASP A 201 -14.47 16.15 7.68
CA ASP A 201 -14.72 16.20 9.13
C ASP A 201 -13.70 15.34 9.90
N TYR A 202 -13.27 14.21 9.32
CA TYR A 202 -12.26 13.33 9.89
C TYR A 202 -10.87 13.99 9.89
N GLU A 203 -10.44 14.49 8.74
CA GLU A 203 -9.17 15.20 8.59
C GLU A 203 -9.06 16.37 9.57
N TYR A 204 -10.08 17.25 9.56
CA TYR A 204 -10.16 18.39 10.47
C TYR A 204 -10.10 17.97 11.93
N GLY A 205 -10.85 16.93 12.32
CA GLY A 205 -10.86 16.41 13.68
C GLY A 205 -9.50 15.88 14.12
N ARG A 206 -8.78 15.17 13.25
CA ARG A 206 -7.42 14.65 13.50
C ARG A 206 -6.41 15.79 13.64
N GLU A 207 -6.45 16.76 12.74
CA GLU A 207 -5.57 17.93 12.80
C GLU A 207 -5.80 18.76 14.07
N LEU A 208 -7.06 18.97 14.45
CA LEU A 208 -7.41 19.70 15.66
C LEU A 208 -6.88 19.02 16.93
N LEU A 209 -7.00 17.70 17.03
CA LEU A 209 -6.49 16.94 18.18
C LEU A 209 -4.95 16.93 18.22
N ASN A 210 -4.29 16.79 17.06
CA ASN A 210 -2.84 16.95 16.94
C ASN A 210 -2.38 18.33 17.39
N GLU A 211 -3.09 19.39 16.99
CA GLU A 211 -2.77 20.76 17.42
C GLU A 211 -3.01 20.93 18.92
N TYR A 212 -4.12 20.42 19.46
CA TYR A 212 -4.44 20.48 20.89
C TYR A 212 -3.31 19.90 21.77
N ASP A 213 -2.74 18.76 21.38
CA ASP A 213 -1.65 18.13 22.14
C ASP A 213 -0.36 18.97 22.16
N LYS A 214 -0.14 19.88 21.20
CA LYS A 214 1.01 20.81 21.22
C LYS A 214 0.86 21.92 22.26
N HIS A 215 -0.37 22.18 22.73
CA HIS A 215 -0.69 23.23 23.72
C HIS A 215 -0.97 22.64 25.11
N ARG A 216 -0.67 21.35 25.32
CA ARG A 216 -0.89 20.62 26.58
C ARG A 216 0.40 20.48 27.38
#